data_AF-A0ABC9AHT1-F1
#
_entry.id   AF-A0ABC9AHT1-F1
#
_cell.length_a   1.000
_cell.length_b   1.000
_cell.length_c   1.000
_cell.angle_alpha   90.00
_cell.angle_beta   90.00
_cell.angle_gamma   90.00
#
_symmetry.space_group_name_H-M   'P 1'
#
loop_
_entity.id
_entity.type
_entity.pdbx_description
1 polymer ?
#
loop_
_entity_poly.entity_id
_entity_poly.type
_entity_poly.pdbx_seq_one_letter_code
_entity_poly.pdbx_strand_id
1 'polypeptide(L)'
;MAISSGHCSPLLLALVTGLLLVPLPSGSLEHSQHDDLIRLEQLGLPNDVEFRMYGGYITVDEDAGRALYYWLQEADPAEIDPATAPLLLWLNGGPGCSSIGSGALEEQGAFRLHPDGNTLFLNEFAWNKVANVLFLESPAGVGYSYSNTSSDLVVGDDRTAEDSYIFLVKWFERFPRYKYRDFYIAGESYAGHYVPQLSQLVYMNNIGIEDPSINFKGFLVGNGITNDKLDMMGMFKFWWHHGLISDETLRRGLNLCLNGSTLTKPSPECQKVINKANEEQGNIDTYSIYTPPCERGSPDEPPRSRLQRSRRGLMLPAYDPCTAWYAIDFLNKNNVQEAIHANVSGIIGYPWAMCNMDIYYNWTTVTPISMIPIYQELIGAGLKVWVFSGDTDSAVPLSSTRLSLDAMGFPVKTSWYPWYMEPNATEVGGWSMEYEGLIYVTVRGAGHEVPLHRPEQALFLFKQFLLGEPMPAKEKNASAILLPSEKAPSY
;
A
#
# COMPACT_ATOMS: atom_id res chain seq x y z
N MET A 1 -100.87 -7.95 4.21
CA MET A 1 -101.62 -6.71 3.88
C MET A 1 -101.00 -5.56 4.66
N ALA A 2 -100.90 -4.40 4.00
CA ALA A 2 -100.71 -3.06 4.56
C ALA A 2 -99.32 -2.66 5.11
N ILE A 3 -98.82 -1.63 4.42
CA ILE A 3 -97.74 -0.69 4.74
C ILE A 3 -98.24 0.28 5.83
N SER A 4 -97.37 0.75 6.74
CA SER A 4 -97.10 2.18 7.01
C SER A 4 -96.37 2.47 8.35
N SER A 5 -95.21 3.14 8.20
CA SER A 5 -94.67 4.31 8.94
C SER A 5 -94.52 4.36 10.47
N GLY A 6 -93.32 4.78 10.92
CA GLY A 6 -93.18 5.73 12.05
C GLY A 6 -91.92 5.63 12.94
N HIS A 7 -90.82 6.26 12.52
CA HIS A 7 -89.86 7.11 13.28
C HIS A 7 -89.37 6.71 14.70
N CYS A 8 -88.04 6.57 14.90
CA CYS A 8 -87.12 7.60 15.46
C CYS A 8 -85.82 6.99 16.05
N SER A 9 -84.72 7.78 16.05
CA SER A 9 -83.47 7.67 16.84
C SER A 9 -82.23 6.97 16.21
N PRO A 10 -80.99 7.27 16.65
CA PRO A 10 -80.16 8.37 16.16
C PRO A 10 -78.81 7.94 15.57
N LEU A 11 -78.14 8.90 14.91
CA LEU A 11 -76.80 8.80 14.32
C LEU A 11 -75.75 8.19 15.28
N LEU A 12 -75.05 7.16 14.81
CA LEU A 12 -73.65 6.89 15.17
C LEU A 12 -72.79 7.01 13.90
N LEU A 13 -71.96 8.05 13.85
CA LEU A 13 -70.89 8.18 12.86
C LEU A 13 -69.74 7.25 13.28
N ALA A 14 -69.53 6.15 12.57
CA ALA A 14 -68.31 5.37 12.66
C ALA A 14 -67.37 5.83 11.53
N LEU A 15 -66.33 6.59 11.89
CA LEU A 15 -65.21 6.92 11.00
C LEU A 15 -64.39 5.66 10.76
N VAL A 16 -64.51 5.08 9.55
CA VAL A 16 -63.56 4.08 9.05
C VAL A 16 -62.40 4.84 8.40
N THR A 17 -61.33 5.05 9.15
CA THR A 17 -60.04 5.49 8.59
C THR A 17 -59.39 4.30 7.89
N GLY A 18 -59.48 4.25 6.56
CA GLY A 18 -58.64 3.36 5.77
C GLY A 18 -57.19 3.85 5.82
N LEU A 19 -56.33 3.11 6.50
CA LEU A 19 -54.88 3.26 6.33
C LEU A 19 -54.53 2.76 4.92
N LEU A 20 -54.32 3.70 4.00
CA LEU A 20 -53.49 3.45 2.83
C LEU A 20 -52.06 3.30 3.33
N LEU A 21 -51.56 2.06 3.38
CA LEU A 21 -50.14 1.76 3.47
C LEU A 21 -49.48 2.27 2.19
N VAL A 22 -49.03 3.52 2.22
CA VAL A 22 -48.05 4.03 1.26
C VAL A 22 -46.73 3.31 1.60
N PRO A 23 -46.10 2.59 0.66
CA PRO A 23 -44.75 2.11 0.90
C PRO A 23 -43.86 3.35 1.06
N LEU A 24 -43.33 3.56 2.26
CA LEU A 24 -42.18 4.44 2.44
C LEU A 24 -41.07 3.91 1.53
N PRO A 25 -40.49 4.73 0.64
CA PRO A 25 -39.28 4.31 -0.03
C PRO A 25 -38.21 4.19 1.06
N SER A 26 -37.82 2.96 1.39
CA SER A 26 -36.54 2.68 2.02
C SER A 26 -35.46 3.00 0.99
N GLY A 27 -35.23 4.28 0.75
CA GLY A 27 -34.19 4.78 -0.13
C GLY A 27 -32.87 4.77 0.62
N SER A 28 -32.21 3.62 0.69
CA SER A 28 -30.76 3.65 0.51
C SER A 28 -30.55 4.07 -0.94
N LEU A 29 -30.13 5.32 -1.20
CA LEU A 29 -29.60 5.67 -2.51
C LEU A 29 -28.47 4.69 -2.79
N GLU A 30 -28.66 3.75 -3.74
CA GLU A 30 -27.56 2.96 -4.26
C GLU A 30 -26.57 3.94 -4.88
N HIS A 31 -25.50 4.25 -4.15
CA HIS A 31 -24.41 5.09 -4.63
C HIS A 31 -23.80 4.38 -5.84
N SER A 32 -23.94 4.97 -7.02
CA SER A 32 -23.47 4.38 -8.26
C SER A 32 -21.97 4.64 -8.40
N GLN A 33 -21.24 3.75 -9.08
CA GLN A 33 -19.86 4.05 -9.52
C GLN A 33 -19.73 5.39 -10.28
N HIS A 34 -20.82 5.87 -10.89
CA HIS A 34 -20.84 7.15 -11.61
C HIS A 34 -20.70 8.36 -10.68
N ASP A 35 -21.17 8.23 -9.44
CA ASP A 35 -21.06 9.29 -8.43
C ASP A 35 -19.61 9.46 -7.96
N ASP A 36 -18.80 8.39 -8.09
CA ASP A 36 -17.40 8.39 -7.69
C ASP A 36 -16.46 8.92 -8.81
N LEU A 37 -16.95 9.26 -10.01
CA LEU A 37 -16.11 9.69 -11.15
C LEU A 37 -15.44 11.06 -10.90
N ILE A 38 -14.11 11.09 -10.90
CA ILE A 38 -13.31 12.31 -10.68
C ILE A 38 -13.31 13.21 -11.92
N ARG A 39 -13.53 14.51 -11.71
CA ARG A 39 -13.49 15.54 -12.76
C ARG A 39 -12.06 16.07 -12.93
N LEU A 40 -11.32 15.50 -13.88
CA LEU A 40 -9.90 15.81 -14.14
C LEU A 40 -9.61 17.31 -14.34
N GLU A 41 -10.52 18.02 -15.00
CA GLU A 41 -10.47 19.47 -15.22
C GLU A 41 -10.35 20.27 -13.90
N GLN A 42 -10.93 19.78 -12.81
CA GLN A 42 -10.87 20.43 -11.49
C GLN A 42 -9.55 20.20 -10.77
N LEU A 43 -8.79 19.18 -11.17
CA LEU A 43 -7.42 18.91 -10.71
C LEU A 43 -6.36 19.67 -11.51
N GLY A 44 -6.77 20.50 -12.48
CA GLY A 44 -5.86 21.24 -13.35
C GLY A 44 -5.09 20.35 -14.33
N LEU A 45 -5.58 19.12 -14.56
CA LEU A 45 -4.99 18.18 -15.51
C LEU A 45 -5.36 18.54 -16.95
N PRO A 46 -4.45 18.31 -17.91
CA PRO A 46 -4.74 18.56 -19.31
C PRO A 46 -5.84 17.62 -19.85
N ASN A 47 -6.57 18.08 -20.86
CA ASN A 47 -7.72 17.37 -21.44
C ASN A 47 -7.35 16.11 -22.23
N ASP A 48 -6.06 15.79 -22.36
CA ASP A 48 -5.51 14.65 -23.10
C ASP A 48 -5.37 13.38 -22.25
N VAL A 49 -5.75 13.42 -20.97
CA VAL A 49 -5.88 12.21 -20.13
C VAL A 49 -7.11 11.41 -20.58
N GLU A 50 -6.88 10.25 -21.20
CA GLU A 50 -7.95 9.41 -21.78
C GLU A 50 -8.48 8.32 -20.83
N PHE A 51 -7.80 8.05 -19.71
CA PHE A 51 -8.27 7.10 -18.69
C PHE A 51 -9.14 7.80 -17.62
N ARG A 52 -10.07 7.04 -17.03
CA ARG A 52 -10.93 7.56 -15.96
C ARG A 52 -10.31 7.31 -14.59
N MET A 53 -10.67 8.16 -13.64
CA MET A 53 -10.35 7.98 -12.24
C MET A 53 -11.61 8.07 -11.39
N TYR A 54 -11.64 7.33 -10.30
CA TYR A 54 -12.77 7.32 -9.37
C TYR A 54 -12.26 7.48 -7.94
N GLY A 55 -12.93 8.30 -7.15
CA GLY A 55 -12.60 8.60 -5.77
C GLY A 55 -13.86 8.65 -4.92
N GLY A 56 -13.77 8.11 -3.71
CA GLY A 56 -14.91 8.06 -2.81
C GLY A 56 -14.70 7.15 -1.61
N TYR A 57 -15.81 6.87 -0.92
CA TYR A 57 -15.80 6.16 0.35
C TYR A 57 -16.59 4.85 0.28
N ILE A 58 -16.08 3.82 0.95
CA ILE A 58 -16.82 2.61 1.28
C ILE A 58 -16.93 2.52 2.80
N THR A 59 -18.16 2.53 3.31
CA THR A 59 -18.44 2.32 4.73
C THR A 59 -18.17 0.85 5.07
N VAL A 60 -17.26 0.60 6.00
CA VAL A 60 -16.90 -0.75 6.47
C VAL A 60 -17.62 -1.12 7.76
N ASP A 61 -18.07 -0.12 8.53
CA ASP A 61 -18.86 -0.28 9.75
C ASP A 61 -19.89 0.85 9.83
N GLU A 62 -21.18 0.51 9.69
CA GLU A 62 -22.27 1.50 9.70
C GLU A 62 -22.51 2.07 11.10
N ASP A 63 -22.37 1.25 12.14
CA ASP A 63 -22.64 1.64 13.52
C ASP A 63 -21.58 2.63 14.03
N ALA A 64 -20.31 2.37 13.70
CA ALA A 64 -19.22 3.27 14.03
C ALA A 64 -19.10 4.46 13.06
N GLY A 65 -19.81 4.43 11.92
CA GLY A 65 -19.63 5.37 10.81
C GLY A 65 -18.21 5.30 10.24
N ARG A 66 -17.59 4.13 10.23
CA ARG A 66 -16.21 3.90 9.78
C ARG A 66 -16.21 3.69 8.27
N ALA A 67 -15.47 4.52 7.55
CA ALA A 67 -15.38 4.49 6.10
C ALA A 67 -13.94 4.64 5.63
N LEU A 68 -13.58 3.85 4.61
CA LEU A 68 -12.27 3.93 3.97
C LEU A 68 -12.37 4.65 2.62
N TYR A 69 -11.46 5.60 2.40
CA TYR A 69 -11.32 6.35 1.17
C TYR A 69 -10.43 5.60 0.17
N TYR A 70 -10.80 5.64 -1.10
CA TYR A 70 -10.03 5.04 -2.18
C TYR A 70 -9.88 5.99 -3.36
N TRP A 71 -8.87 5.75 -4.19
CA TRP A 71 -8.70 6.37 -5.50
C TRP A 71 -8.33 5.28 -6.50
N LEU A 72 -9.24 5.00 -7.44
CA LEU A 72 -9.00 4.14 -8.59
C LEU A 72 -8.46 4.98 -9.74
N GLN A 73 -7.33 4.55 -10.30
CA GLN A 73 -6.79 5.04 -11.56
C GLN A 73 -6.94 3.92 -12.59
N GLU A 74 -7.83 4.09 -13.58
CA GLU A 74 -7.99 3.07 -14.63
C GLU A 74 -6.74 2.95 -15.46
N ALA A 75 -6.62 1.79 -16.12
CA ALA A 75 -5.51 1.55 -17.02
C ALA A 75 -5.46 2.61 -18.14
N ASP A 76 -4.27 2.95 -18.62
CA ASP A 76 -4.10 3.85 -19.75
C ASP A 76 -4.52 3.14 -21.05
N PRO A 77 -5.59 3.59 -21.74
CA PRO A 77 -6.07 2.95 -22.97
C PRO A 77 -5.06 3.02 -24.12
N ALA A 78 -4.05 3.91 -24.04
CA ALA A 78 -2.95 3.94 -25.00
C ALA A 78 -2.00 2.73 -24.86
N GLU A 79 -1.98 2.08 -23.71
CA GLU A 79 -1.06 0.99 -23.36
C GLU A 79 -1.80 -0.35 -23.23
N ILE A 80 -2.99 -0.37 -22.62
CA ILE A 80 -3.82 -1.58 -22.43
C ILE A 80 -5.32 -1.23 -22.29
N ASP A 81 -6.21 -2.10 -22.80
CA ASP A 81 -7.65 -1.92 -22.62
C ASP A 81 -8.04 -1.97 -21.12
N PRO A 82 -8.60 -0.89 -20.54
CA PRO A 82 -8.99 -0.85 -19.13
C PRO A 82 -10.06 -1.89 -18.77
N ALA A 83 -10.84 -2.36 -19.74
CA ALA A 83 -11.87 -3.38 -19.55
C ALA A 83 -11.29 -4.79 -19.33
N THR A 84 -10.10 -5.07 -19.86
CA THR A 84 -9.44 -6.39 -19.74
C THR A 84 -8.20 -6.37 -18.85
N ALA A 85 -7.63 -5.20 -18.59
CA ALA A 85 -6.47 -5.06 -17.72
C ALA A 85 -6.77 -5.59 -16.29
N PRO A 86 -5.77 -6.20 -15.62
CA PRO A 86 -5.92 -6.67 -14.24
C PRO A 86 -6.22 -5.52 -13.28
N LEU A 87 -6.74 -5.85 -12.10
CA LEU A 87 -6.91 -4.91 -10.99
C LEU A 87 -5.83 -5.15 -9.94
N LEU A 88 -5.16 -4.09 -9.53
CA LEU A 88 -4.18 -4.09 -8.44
C LEU A 88 -4.68 -3.22 -7.31
N LEU A 89 -4.82 -3.77 -6.09
CA LEU A 89 -4.90 -2.96 -4.87
C LEU A 89 -3.49 -2.57 -4.43
N TRP A 90 -3.25 -1.30 -4.12
CA TRP A 90 -2.00 -0.81 -3.53
C TRP A 90 -2.21 -0.29 -2.10
N LEU A 91 -1.31 -0.69 -1.20
CA LEU A 91 -1.28 -0.30 0.21
C LEU A 91 0.11 0.23 0.59
N ASN A 92 0.20 1.49 1.03
CA ASN A 92 1.38 1.97 1.74
C ASN A 92 1.36 1.50 3.21
N GLY A 93 2.50 1.61 3.88
CA GLY A 93 2.72 1.09 5.23
C GLY A 93 2.53 2.10 6.36
N GLY A 94 3.64 2.48 6.99
CA GLY A 94 3.69 3.22 8.24
C GLY A 94 4.01 2.32 9.44
N PRO A 95 3.02 1.86 10.25
CA PRO A 95 1.58 1.88 9.98
C PRO A 95 0.95 3.27 10.06
N GLY A 96 -0.08 3.51 9.24
CA GLY A 96 -0.87 4.74 9.28
C GLY A 96 -0.53 5.76 8.18
N CYS A 97 0.23 5.37 7.15
CA CYS A 97 0.60 6.24 6.04
C CYS A 97 -0.35 6.08 4.84
N SER A 98 -0.58 7.17 4.11
CA SER A 98 -1.56 7.24 3.04
C SER A 98 -1.08 6.57 1.74
N SER A 99 -1.92 5.71 1.17
CA SER A 99 -1.72 5.17 -0.18
C SER A 99 -1.97 6.19 -1.31
N ILE A 100 -2.63 7.30 -1.00
CA ILE A 100 -2.90 8.39 -1.95
C ILE A 100 -1.70 9.33 -2.01
N GLY A 101 -1.17 9.72 -0.85
CA GLY A 101 0.03 10.55 -0.75
C GLY A 101 1.22 9.86 -1.39
N SER A 102 1.72 8.80 -0.76
CA SER A 102 2.90 8.07 -1.22
C SER A 102 2.65 7.33 -2.53
N GLY A 103 1.78 6.31 -2.53
CA GLY A 103 1.58 5.46 -3.70
C GLY A 103 1.09 6.20 -4.95
N ALA A 104 -0.01 6.95 -4.83
CA ALA A 104 -0.70 7.54 -5.98
C ALA A 104 -0.06 8.83 -6.52
N LEU A 105 0.63 9.62 -5.68
CA LEU A 105 1.17 10.93 -6.07
C LEU A 105 2.70 11.01 -6.01
N GLU A 106 3.39 10.14 -5.26
CA GLU A 106 4.85 10.14 -5.16
C GLU A 106 5.52 8.95 -5.84
N GLU A 107 4.86 7.79 -5.92
CA GLU A 107 5.54 6.55 -6.28
C GLU A 107 5.11 5.91 -7.63
N GLN A 108 3.89 5.41 -7.81
CA GLN A 108 3.54 4.66 -9.05
C GLN A 108 2.22 5.06 -9.69
N GLY A 109 1.50 6.02 -9.11
CA GLY A 109 0.30 6.54 -9.74
C GLY A 109 0.57 7.26 -11.06
N ALA A 110 -0.52 7.52 -11.78
CA ALA A 110 -0.56 8.16 -13.09
C ALA A 110 0.02 9.58 -13.10
N PHE A 111 0.07 10.23 -11.94
CA PHE A 111 0.54 11.60 -11.80
C PHE A 111 1.58 11.74 -10.71
N ARG A 112 2.39 12.80 -10.87
CA ARG A 112 3.37 13.29 -9.92
C ARG A 112 3.08 14.75 -9.60
N LEU A 113 3.52 15.19 -8.43
CA LEU A 113 3.40 16.59 -8.01
C LEU A 113 4.60 17.41 -8.47
N HIS A 114 4.33 18.58 -9.04
CA HIS A 114 5.37 19.58 -9.22
C HIS A 114 5.84 20.14 -7.86
N PRO A 115 7.08 20.66 -7.78
CA PRO A 115 7.61 21.29 -6.55
C PRO A 115 6.83 22.50 -6.04
N ASP A 116 5.85 22.99 -6.81
CA ASP A 116 4.95 24.06 -6.38
C ASP A 116 3.85 23.57 -5.42
N GLY A 117 3.68 22.25 -5.25
CA GLY A 117 2.60 21.66 -4.45
C GLY A 117 1.21 21.95 -5.01
N ASN A 118 1.12 22.40 -6.26
CA ASN A 118 -0.12 22.90 -6.87
C ASN A 118 -0.54 22.18 -8.13
N THR A 119 0.41 21.71 -8.92
CA THR A 119 0.13 21.16 -10.24
C THR A 119 0.63 19.72 -10.35
N LEU A 120 -0.11 18.93 -11.12
CA LEU A 120 0.20 17.54 -11.42
C LEU A 120 0.84 17.44 -12.81
N PHE A 121 1.74 16.49 -12.99
CA PHE A 121 2.25 16.07 -14.30
C PHE A 121 2.15 14.56 -14.47
N LEU A 122 2.02 14.10 -15.72
CA LEU A 122 1.94 12.67 -16.03
C LEU A 122 3.22 11.94 -15.65
N ASN A 123 3.06 10.79 -15.01
CA ASN A 123 4.14 9.88 -14.70
C ASN A 123 4.38 8.94 -15.89
N GLU A 124 5.52 9.10 -16.57
CA GLU A 124 5.91 8.27 -17.72
C GLU A 124 5.98 6.77 -17.39
N PHE A 125 6.22 6.43 -16.13
CA PHE A 125 6.40 5.07 -15.65
C PHE A 125 5.29 4.63 -14.67
N ALA A 126 4.10 5.21 -14.80
CA ALA A 126 2.96 4.85 -13.98
C ALA A 126 2.58 3.36 -14.12
N TRP A 127 2.16 2.74 -13.02
CA TRP A 127 1.71 1.35 -13.03
C TRP A 127 0.35 1.17 -13.71
N ASN A 128 -0.45 2.25 -13.82
CA ASN A 128 -1.70 2.19 -14.56
C ASN A 128 -1.49 1.99 -16.08
N LYS A 129 -0.26 2.03 -16.59
CA LYS A 129 0.03 1.62 -17.97
C LYS A 129 -0.23 0.14 -18.25
N VAL A 130 -0.31 -0.71 -17.22
CA VAL A 130 -0.49 -2.17 -17.38
C VAL A 130 -1.53 -2.79 -16.45
N ALA A 131 -2.16 -1.99 -15.60
CA ALA A 131 -3.21 -2.42 -14.68
C ALA A 131 -4.19 -1.29 -14.37
N ASN A 132 -5.38 -1.62 -13.88
CA ASN A 132 -6.18 -0.68 -13.10
C ASN A 132 -5.62 -0.66 -11.68
N VAL A 133 -5.27 0.50 -11.13
CA VAL A 133 -4.63 0.60 -9.81
C VAL A 133 -5.57 1.27 -8.82
N LEU A 134 -5.93 0.54 -7.78
CA LEU A 134 -6.80 0.96 -6.69
C LEU A 134 -5.93 1.29 -5.47
N PHE A 135 -5.81 2.56 -5.13
CA PHE A 135 -5.11 3.01 -3.93
C PHE A 135 -6.12 3.11 -2.78
N LEU A 136 -5.81 2.52 -1.63
CA LEU A 136 -6.69 2.51 -0.45
C LEU A 136 -6.01 3.13 0.75
N GLU A 137 -6.61 4.15 1.35
CA GLU A 137 -6.16 4.67 2.65
C GLU A 137 -6.74 3.80 3.76
N SER A 138 -5.86 3.07 4.45
CA SER A 138 -6.24 2.14 5.52
C SER A 138 -5.20 2.17 6.63
N PRO A 139 -5.60 2.09 7.91
CA PRO A 139 -6.98 1.98 8.43
C PRO A 139 -7.71 3.33 8.51
N ALA A 140 -8.93 3.33 9.07
CA ALA A 140 -9.66 4.56 9.40
C ALA A 140 -8.82 5.52 10.26
N GLY A 141 -8.83 6.81 9.89
CA GLY A 141 -7.97 7.84 10.44
C GLY A 141 -6.74 8.16 9.57
N VAL A 142 -6.40 7.30 8.61
CA VAL A 142 -5.33 7.55 7.63
C VAL A 142 -5.86 8.43 6.50
N GLY A 143 -5.20 9.56 6.26
CA GLY A 143 -5.56 10.50 5.20
C GLY A 143 -7.02 10.93 5.29
N TYR A 144 -7.82 10.58 4.28
CA TYR A 144 -9.25 10.86 4.24
C TYR A 144 -10.12 9.74 4.82
N SER A 145 -9.60 8.55 5.09
CA SER A 145 -10.36 7.52 5.79
C SER A 145 -10.68 7.97 7.22
N TYR A 146 -11.88 7.68 7.71
CA TYR A 146 -12.36 8.23 8.99
C TYR A 146 -13.29 7.26 9.73
N SER A 147 -13.53 7.58 11.01
CA SER A 147 -14.59 6.98 11.83
C SER A 147 -15.25 8.06 12.68
N ASN A 148 -16.55 7.92 12.94
CA ASN A 148 -17.25 8.79 13.89
C ASN A 148 -16.97 8.37 15.35
N THR A 149 -16.27 7.26 15.55
CA THR A 149 -15.97 6.68 16.86
C THR A 149 -14.47 6.79 17.16
N SER A 150 -14.10 7.60 18.16
CA SER A 150 -12.69 7.88 18.46
C SER A 150 -11.88 6.65 18.90
N SER A 151 -12.51 5.63 19.49
CA SER A 151 -11.82 4.38 19.84
C SER A 151 -11.33 3.61 18.61
N ASP A 152 -11.87 3.90 17.42
CA ASP A 152 -11.40 3.28 16.19
C ASP A 152 -10.01 3.77 15.78
N LEU A 153 -9.49 4.86 16.33
CA LEU A 153 -8.11 5.28 16.05
C LEU A 153 -7.06 4.44 16.81
N VAL A 154 -7.51 3.59 17.73
CA VAL A 154 -6.70 2.60 18.43
C VAL A 154 -6.88 1.27 17.71
N VAL A 155 -5.93 0.94 16.84
CA VAL A 155 -6.08 -0.09 15.80
C VAL A 155 -4.80 -0.92 15.65
N GLY A 156 -4.96 -2.17 15.19
CA GLY A 156 -3.85 -3.05 14.85
C GLY A 156 -4.12 -3.84 13.57
N ASP A 157 -3.24 -4.82 13.33
CA ASP A 157 -3.22 -5.65 12.13
C ASP A 157 -4.58 -6.32 11.82
N ASP A 158 -5.17 -7.03 12.79
CA ASP A 158 -6.40 -7.80 12.60
C ASP A 158 -7.57 -6.96 12.05
N ARG A 159 -7.88 -5.83 12.71
CA ARG A 159 -8.99 -4.97 12.30
C ARG A 159 -8.70 -4.30 10.96
N THR A 160 -7.43 -3.95 10.71
CA THR A 160 -7.03 -3.35 9.43
C THR A 160 -7.23 -4.34 8.28
N ALA A 161 -6.90 -5.61 8.46
CA ALA A 161 -7.14 -6.65 7.47
C ALA A 161 -8.64 -6.91 7.25
N GLU A 162 -9.43 -6.99 8.34
CA GLU A 162 -10.88 -7.20 8.27
C GLU A 162 -11.61 -6.03 7.60
N ASP A 163 -11.36 -4.79 8.02
CA ASP A 163 -11.95 -3.58 7.41
C ASP A 163 -11.57 -3.50 5.92
N SER A 164 -10.32 -3.83 5.56
CA SER A 164 -9.86 -3.83 4.16
C SER A 164 -10.52 -4.94 3.33
N TYR A 165 -10.82 -6.10 3.93
CA TYR A 165 -11.58 -7.17 3.27
C TYR A 165 -13.04 -6.77 3.04
N ILE A 166 -13.70 -6.18 4.06
CA ILE A 166 -15.07 -5.65 3.93
C ILE A 166 -15.11 -4.56 2.84
N PHE A 167 -14.10 -3.68 2.82
CA PHE A 167 -13.93 -2.69 1.77
C PHE A 167 -13.92 -3.37 0.38
N LEU A 168 -13.08 -4.38 0.16
CA LEU A 168 -12.99 -5.06 -1.13
C LEU A 168 -14.33 -5.67 -1.53
N VAL A 169 -14.98 -6.42 -0.65
CA VAL A 169 -16.28 -7.04 -0.94
C VAL A 169 -17.30 -5.99 -1.38
N LYS A 170 -17.46 -4.90 -0.62
CA LYS A 170 -18.40 -3.82 -0.95
C LYS A 170 -17.98 -3.02 -2.20
N TRP A 171 -16.68 -2.83 -2.41
CA TRP A 171 -16.15 -2.12 -3.58
C TRP A 171 -16.41 -2.89 -4.88
N PHE A 172 -16.23 -4.22 -4.88
CA PHE A 172 -16.56 -5.06 -6.04
C PHE A 172 -18.07 -5.09 -6.33
N GLU A 173 -18.93 -4.90 -5.33
CA GLU A 173 -20.38 -4.68 -5.58
C GLU A 173 -20.65 -3.32 -6.22
N ARG A 174 -19.94 -2.26 -5.81
CA ARG A 174 -20.07 -0.92 -6.41
C ARG A 174 -19.51 -0.87 -7.84
N PHE A 175 -18.42 -1.59 -8.10
CA PHE A 175 -17.78 -1.68 -9.41
C PHE A 175 -17.83 -3.10 -9.99
N PRO A 176 -19.03 -3.62 -10.35
CA PRO A 176 -19.22 -5.01 -10.74
C PRO A 176 -18.45 -5.39 -12.00
N ARG A 177 -18.04 -4.41 -12.83
CA ARG A 177 -17.22 -4.66 -14.03
C ARG A 177 -15.84 -5.25 -13.74
N TYR A 178 -15.32 -5.10 -12.51
CA TYR A 178 -14.03 -5.67 -12.10
C TYR A 178 -14.15 -7.07 -11.52
N LYS A 179 -15.37 -7.56 -11.22
CA LYS A 179 -15.55 -8.94 -10.76
C LYS A 179 -14.96 -9.92 -11.77
N TYR A 180 -14.41 -11.02 -11.26
CA TYR A 180 -13.80 -12.11 -12.04
C TYR A 180 -12.53 -11.74 -12.81
N ARG A 181 -12.11 -10.47 -12.84
CA ARG A 181 -10.80 -10.08 -13.39
C ARG A 181 -9.67 -10.55 -12.50
N ASP A 182 -8.51 -10.79 -13.09
CA ASP A 182 -7.29 -11.05 -12.33
C ASP A 182 -7.06 -9.91 -11.33
N PHE A 183 -7.07 -10.27 -10.06
CA PHE A 183 -6.90 -9.36 -8.94
C PHE A 183 -5.62 -9.66 -8.19
N TYR A 184 -4.85 -8.60 -7.93
CA TYR A 184 -3.59 -8.65 -7.20
C TYR A 184 -3.62 -7.65 -6.05
N ILE A 185 -2.89 -7.96 -4.99
CA ILE A 185 -2.67 -7.05 -3.86
C ILE A 185 -1.17 -6.71 -3.83
N ALA A 186 -0.83 -5.44 -3.71
CA ALA A 186 0.54 -5.01 -3.55
C ALA A 186 0.65 -3.93 -2.49
N GLY A 187 1.88 -3.74 -2.01
CA GLY A 187 2.16 -2.70 -1.05
C GLY A 187 3.62 -2.70 -0.63
N GLU A 188 3.96 -1.76 0.23
CA GLU A 188 5.33 -1.58 0.71
C GLU A 188 5.45 -1.34 2.21
N SER A 189 6.68 -1.46 2.73
CA SER A 189 7.01 -1.11 4.11
C SER A 189 6.22 -1.95 5.13
N TYR A 190 5.49 -1.33 6.06
CA TYR A 190 4.59 -2.04 6.97
C TYR A 190 3.44 -2.77 6.26
N ALA A 191 3.15 -2.47 4.99
CA ALA A 191 2.25 -3.30 4.20
C ALA A 191 2.82 -4.70 3.92
N GLY A 192 4.09 -4.97 4.27
CA GLY A 192 4.59 -6.33 4.46
C GLY A 192 3.78 -7.16 5.46
N HIS A 193 3.08 -6.53 6.41
CA HIS A 193 2.03 -7.16 7.23
C HIS A 193 0.64 -7.08 6.58
N TYR A 194 0.25 -5.92 6.05
CA TYR A 194 -1.11 -5.74 5.50
C TYR A 194 -1.40 -6.66 4.32
N VAL A 195 -0.48 -6.74 3.36
CA VAL A 195 -0.65 -7.46 2.11
C VAL A 195 -0.84 -8.96 2.35
N PRO A 196 0.04 -9.68 3.09
CA PRO A 196 -0.17 -11.11 3.35
C PRO A 196 -1.46 -11.40 4.13
N GLN A 197 -1.77 -10.60 5.16
CA GLN A 197 -2.96 -10.84 5.98
C GLN A 197 -4.25 -10.64 5.18
N LEU A 198 -4.36 -9.54 4.41
CA LEU A 198 -5.50 -9.32 3.52
C LEU A 198 -5.58 -10.42 2.45
N SER A 199 -4.43 -10.82 1.89
CA SER A 199 -4.35 -11.91 0.92
C SER A 199 -4.86 -13.23 1.49
N GLN A 200 -4.54 -13.53 2.76
CA GLN A 200 -5.03 -14.72 3.46
C GLN A 200 -6.54 -14.68 3.65
N LEU A 201 -7.11 -13.53 4.05
CA LEU A 201 -8.56 -13.38 4.19
C LEU A 201 -9.27 -13.57 2.84
N VAL A 202 -8.77 -12.96 1.76
CA VAL A 202 -9.35 -13.14 0.42
C VAL A 202 -9.24 -14.60 -0.03
N TYR A 203 -8.07 -15.23 0.13
CA TYR A 203 -7.86 -16.63 -0.23
C TYR A 203 -8.80 -17.56 0.53
N MET A 204 -8.88 -17.44 1.85
CA MET A 204 -9.72 -18.28 2.71
C MET A 204 -11.21 -18.17 2.35
N ASN A 205 -11.67 -16.96 2.01
CA ASN A 205 -13.06 -16.75 1.59
C ASN A 205 -13.35 -17.23 0.16
N ASN A 206 -12.32 -17.50 -0.65
CA ASN A 206 -12.48 -18.08 -1.99
C ASN A 206 -12.46 -19.63 -2.00
N ILE A 207 -12.09 -20.28 -0.90
CA ILE A 207 -12.00 -21.74 -0.84
C ILE A 207 -13.37 -22.37 -1.12
N GLY A 208 -13.42 -23.26 -2.11
CA GLY A 208 -14.63 -23.99 -2.49
C GLY A 208 -15.61 -23.20 -3.36
N ILE A 209 -15.27 -21.97 -3.77
CA ILE A 209 -16.07 -21.18 -4.72
C ILE A 209 -15.57 -21.42 -6.14
N GLU A 210 -16.43 -21.99 -6.99
CA GLU A 210 -16.23 -22.09 -8.43
C GLU A 210 -16.50 -20.68 -9.01
N ASP A 211 -15.47 -19.97 -9.44
CA ASP A 211 -15.48 -18.56 -9.93
C ASP A 211 -15.76 -17.48 -8.85
N PRO A 212 -14.81 -17.21 -7.94
CA PRO A 212 -14.98 -16.14 -6.95
C PRO A 212 -15.05 -14.76 -7.62
N SER A 213 -15.94 -13.89 -7.12
CA SER A 213 -16.07 -12.49 -7.56
C SER A 213 -14.74 -11.74 -7.46
N ILE A 214 -13.96 -12.03 -6.42
CA ILE A 214 -12.58 -11.57 -6.25
C ILE A 214 -11.65 -12.66 -6.77
N ASN A 215 -11.34 -12.63 -8.07
CA ASN A 215 -10.47 -13.62 -8.71
C ASN A 215 -8.99 -13.34 -8.38
N PHE A 216 -8.61 -13.66 -7.14
CA PHE A 216 -7.31 -13.38 -6.56
C PHE A 216 -6.21 -14.28 -7.13
N LYS A 217 -5.16 -13.67 -7.68
CA LYS A 217 -4.05 -14.36 -8.37
C LYS A 217 -2.74 -14.35 -7.61
N GLY A 218 -2.55 -13.41 -6.70
CA GLY A 218 -1.29 -13.30 -5.97
C GLY A 218 -1.00 -11.89 -5.49
N PHE A 219 0.19 -11.71 -4.92
CA PHE A 219 0.58 -10.46 -4.30
C PHE A 219 2.06 -10.12 -4.47
N LEU A 220 2.38 -8.83 -4.31
CA LEU A 220 3.71 -8.25 -4.49
C LEU A 220 4.04 -7.33 -3.30
N VAL A 221 5.17 -7.54 -2.62
CA VAL A 221 5.58 -6.70 -1.47
C VAL A 221 6.94 -6.05 -1.70
N GLY A 222 7.00 -4.72 -1.59
CA GLY A 222 8.23 -3.92 -1.69
C GLY A 222 8.79 -3.54 -0.33
N ASN A 223 10.09 -3.74 -0.10
CA ASN A 223 10.79 -3.30 1.12
C ASN A 223 9.97 -3.60 2.40
N GLY A 224 9.37 -4.80 2.46
CA GLY A 224 8.30 -5.10 3.39
C GLY A 224 8.77 -5.78 4.67
N ILE A 225 8.25 -5.32 5.81
CA ILE A 225 8.47 -5.98 7.11
C ILE A 225 7.77 -7.34 7.08
N THR A 226 8.51 -8.40 7.35
CA THR A 226 8.07 -9.80 7.20
C THR A 226 8.28 -10.61 8.48
N ASN A 227 9.35 -10.33 9.22
CA ASN A 227 9.67 -10.97 10.50
C ASN A 227 10.51 -9.98 11.33
N ASP A 228 9.90 -9.35 12.33
CA ASP A 228 10.53 -8.28 13.12
C ASP A 228 11.95 -8.61 13.60
N LYS A 229 12.17 -9.83 14.10
CA LYS A 229 13.47 -10.25 14.62
C LYS A 229 14.53 -10.32 13.51
N LEU A 230 14.19 -10.97 12.39
CA LEU A 230 15.10 -11.10 11.25
C LEU A 230 15.31 -9.76 10.57
N ASP A 231 14.26 -8.93 10.52
CA ASP A 231 14.30 -7.62 9.91
C ASP A 231 15.16 -6.65 10.74
N MET A 232 15.05 -6.67 12.07
CA MET A 232 15.99 -5.91 12.94
C MET A 232 17.43 -6.40 12.78
N MET A 233 17.65 -7.71 12.72
CA MET A 233 18.99 -8.27 12.54
C MET A 233 19.58 -7.81 11.20
N GLY A 234 18.79 -7.86 10.13
CA GLY A 234 19.16 -7.39 8.80
C GLY A 234 19.47 -5.89 8.78
N MET A 235 18.66 -5.09 9.47
CA MET A 235 18.78 -3.64 9.59
C MET A 235 20.09 -3.23 10.26
N PHE A 236 20.39 -3.74 11.46
CA PHE A 236 21.66 -3.42 12.13
C PHE A 236 22.89 -3.86 11.31
N LYS A 237 22.82 -5.03 10.66
CA LYS A 237 23.91 -5.50 9.79
C LYS A 237 24.08 -4.60 8.58
N PHE A 238 23.00 -4.15 7.96
CA PHE A 238 23.04 -3.23 6.83
C PHE A 238 23.71 -1.91 7.21
N TRP A 239 23.25 -1.30 8.31
CA TRP A 239 23.84 -0.05 8.82
C TRP A 239 25.34 -0.21 9.04
N TRP A 240 25.77 -1.31 9.67
CA TRP A 240 27.19 -1.54 9.92
C TRP A 240 27.99 -1.74 8.63
N HIS A 241 27.51 -2.57 7.69
CA HIS A 241 28.19 -2.81 6.42
C HIS A 241 28.33 -1.55 5.55
N HIS A 242 27.44 -0.58 5.72
CA HIS A 242 27.48 0.71 5.03
C HIS A 242 28.22 1.80 5.82
N GLY A 243 28.85 1.45 6.95
CA GLY A 243 29.63 2.38 7.77
C GLY A 243 28.79 3.43 8.51
N LEU A 244 27.49 3.15 8.68
CA LEU A 244 26.53 4.07 9.31
C LEU A 244 26.53 3.98 10.84
N ILE A 245 27.00 2.86 11.40
CA ILE A 245 27.06 2.63 12.84
C ILE A 245 28.38 1.97 13.26
N SER A 246 28.75 2.12 14.53
CA SER A 246 29.94 1.51 15.11
C SER A 246 29.79 0.01 15.42
N ASP A 247 30.92 -0.69 15.59
CA ASP A 247 30.96 -2.08 16.06
C ASP A 247 30.22 -2.26 17.41
N GLU A 248 30.30 -1.26 18.29
CA GLU A 248 29.61 -1.28 19.57
C GLU A 248 28.08 -1.22 19.38
N THR A 249 27.60 -0.30 18.55
CA THR A 249 26.17 -0.15 18.24
C THR A 249 25.62 -1.42 17.60
N LEU A 250 26.33 -2.02 16.62
CA LEU A 250 25.95 -3.31 16.04
C LEU A 250 25.82 -4.39 17.12
N ARG A 251 26.88 -4.60 17.93
CA ARG A 251 26.89 -5.64 18.97
C ARG A 251 25.77 -5.45 19.98
N ARG A 252 25.49 -4.20 20.37
CA ARG A 252 24.38 -3.88 21.29
C ARG A 252 23.02 -4.10 20.64
N GLY A 253 22.85 -3.72 19.37
CA GLY A 253 21.61 -3.94 18.62
C GLY A 253 21.26 -5.42 18.53
N LEU A 254 22.23 -6.25 18.11
CA LEU A 254 22.03 -7.70 18.03
C LEU A 254 21.75 -8.37 19.38
N ASN A 255 22.21 -7.79 20.50
CA ASN A 255 21.97 -8.35 21.83
C ASN A 255 20.66 -7.86 22.48
N LEU A 256 20.34 -6.58 22.33
CA LEU A 256 19.27 -5.91 23.07
C LEU A 256 17.96 -5.75 22.28
N CYS A 257 18.01 -5.80 20.95
CA CYS A 257 16.83 -5.56 20.11
C CYS A 257 16.15 -6.83 19.60
N LEU A 258 16.86 -7.96 19.47
CA LEU A 258 16.30 -9.13 18.76
C LEU A 258 15.23 -9.92 19.53
N ASN A 259 14.97 -9.61 20.80
CA ASN A 259 13.98 -10.28 21.62
C ASN A 259 13.09 -9.25 22.33
N GLY A 260 11.77 -9.46 22.28
CA GLY A 260 10.80 -8.59 22.97
C GLY A 260 10.70 -7.17 22.42
N SER A 261 11.14 -6.95 21.18
CA SER A 261 11.04 -5.68 20.46
C SER A 261 10.54 -5.94 19.04
N THR A 262 9.77 -5.00 18.48
CA THR A 262 9.37 -4.96 17.06
C THR A 262 9.86 -3.65 16.44
N LEU A 263 9.93 -3.57 15.11
CA LEU A 263 10.40 -2.35 14.44
C LEU A 263 9.51 -1.14 14.79
N THR A 264 8.22 -1.38 14.98
CA THR A 264 7.22 -0.37 15.38
C THR A 264 7.16 -0.13 16.89
N LYS A 265 7.54 -1.12 17.72
CA LYS A 265 7.53 -1.05 19.19
C LYS A 265 8.81 -1.62 19.78
N PRO A 266 9.92 -0.88 19.69
CA PRO A 266 11.17 -1.29 20.31
C PRO A 266 11.09 -1.25 21.85
N SER A 267 11.75 -2.19 22.52
CA SER A 267 11.93 -2.12 23.98
C SER A 267 12.69 -0.84 24.39
N PRO A 268 12.55 -0.36 25.64
CA PRO A 268 13.28 0.82 26.10
C PRO A 268 14.81 0.71 25.94
N GLU A 269 15.37 -0.47 26.13
CA GLU A 269 16.80 -0.75 25.93
C GLU A 269 17.17 -0.71 24.45
N CYS A 270 16.35 -1.32 23.59
CA CYS A 270 16.54 -1.27 22.15
C CYS A 270 16.43 0.16 21.60
N GLN A 271 15.44 0.94 22.06
CA GLN A 271 15.26 2.33 21.67
C GLN A 271 16.50 3.17 21.96
N LYS A 272 17.19 2.93 23.09
CA LYS A 272 18.48 3.61 23.37
C LYS A 272 19.56 3.27 22.35
N VAL A 273 19.58 2.04 21.85
CA VAL A 273 20.52 1.62 20.79
C VAL A 273 20.14 2.26 19.46
N ILE A 274 18.85 2.27 19.10
CA ILE A 274 18.35 2.94 17.89
C ILE A 274 18.67 4.44 17.93
N ASN A 275 18.45 5.11 19.06
CA ASN A 275 18.81 6.52 19.23
C ASN A 275 20.32 6.75 19.01
N LYS A 276 21.16 5.86 19.57
CA LYS A 276 22.61 5.92 19.36
C LYS A 276 22.98 5.69 17.88
N ALA A 277 22.32 4.76 17.21
CA ALA A 277 22.51 4.52 15.77
C ALA A 277 22.12 5.75 14.94
N ASN A 278 21.01 6.40 15.26
CA ASN A 278 20.56 7.62 14.59
C ASN A 278 21.54 8.79 14.81
N GLU A 279 22.15 8.91 15.99
CA GLU A 279 23.23 9.87 16.25
C GLU A 279 24.48 9.60 15.40
N GLU A 280 24.85 8.32 15.22
CA GLU A 280 26.01 7.91 14.41
C GLU A 280 25.77 8.14 12.91
N GLN A 281 24.55 7.87 12.44
CA GLN A 281 24.12 8.11 11.07
C GLN A 281 24.09 9.60 10.70
N GLY A 282 23.67 10.45 11.64
CA GLY A 282 23.55 11.88 11.43
C GLY A 282 22.36 12.23 10.53
N ASN A 283 22.50 13.30 9.74
CA ASN A 283 21.43 13.81 8.88
C ASN A 283 21.49 13.14 7.50
N ILE A 284 21.01 11.91 7.43
CA ILE A 284 20.91 11.10 6.22
C ILE A 284 19.43 10.85 5.88
N ASP A 285 19.14 10.62 4.59
CA ASP A 285 17.88 10.05 4.15
C ASP A 285 17.89 8.55 4.45
N THR A 286 17.08 8.10 5.42
CA THR A 286 17.00 6.69 5.80
C THR A 286 16.28 5.84 4.76
N TYR A 287 15.48 6.44 3.88
CA TYR A 287 14.80 5.74 2.79
C TYR A 287 15.73 5.55 1.61
N SER A 288 16.81 6.32 1.47
CA SER A 288 17.91 6.00 0.55
C SER A 288 19.22 6.62 1.01
N ILE A 289 20.18 5.77 1.43
CA ILE A 289 21.42 6.24 2.07
C ILE A 289 22.36 7.04 1.15
N TYR A 290 22.06 7.10 -0.15
CA TYR A 290 22.85 7.84 -1.14
C TYR A 290 22.11 9.06 -1.71
N THR A 291 20.90 9.35 -1.26
CA THR A 291 20.13 10.54 -1.64
C THR A 291 20.28 11.66 -0.61
N PRO A 292 20.13 12.93 -1.03
CA PRO A 292 20.06 14.03 -0.09
C PRO A 292 18.73 13.99 0.69
N PRO A 293 18.72 14.35 1.98
CA PRO A 293 17.47 14.50 2.74
C PRO A 293 16.71 15.78 2.32
N CYS A 294 15.43 15.83 2.65
CA CYS A 294 14.61 17.03 2.40
C CYS A 294 15.06 18.22 3.24
N GLU A 295 15.21 19.38 2.60
CA GLU A 295 15.58 20.63 3.28
C GLU A 295 14.50 21.13 4.26
N ARG A 296 13.24 20.72 4.06
CA ARG A 296 12.12 20.98 4.99
C ARG A 296 12.04 19.97 6.14
N GLY A 297 12.87 18.93 6.14
CA GLY A 297 12.75 17.78 7.05
C GLY A 297 11.62 16.82 6.64
N SER A 298 11.41 15.76 7.42
CA SER A 298 10.25 14.88 7.27
C SER A 298 8.99 15.57 7.82
N PRO A 299 7.83 15.45 7.13
CA PRO A 299 6.57 15.97 7.66
C PRO A 299 6.07 15.22 8.91
N ASP A 300 6.54 14.00 9.12
CA ASP A 300 6.10 13.11 10.21
C ASP A 300 7.01 13.21 11.46
N GLU A 301 8.10 13.97 11.38
CA GLU A 301 9.00 14.25 12.51
C GLU A 301 8.84 15.69 13.02
N PRO A 302 9.09 15.94 14.32
CA PRO A 302 9.16 17.30 14.84
C PRO A 302 10.27 18.10 14.13
N PRO A 303 10.05 19.40 13.85
CA PRO A 303 10.96 20.20 13.04
C PRO A 303 12.35 20.27 13.68
N ARG A 304 13.33 19.62 13.05
CA ARG A 304 14.74 19.80 13.41
C ARG A 304 15.18 21.21 13.00
N SER A 305 16.11 21.80 13.75
CA SER A 305 16.64 23.14 13.50
C SER A 305 17.04 23.31 12.02
N ARG A 306 16.57 24.40 11.37
CA ARG A 306 16.77 24.73 9.95
C ARG A 306 18.14 24.27 9.44
N LEU A 307 18.13 23.24 8.60
CA LEU A 307 19.33 22.68 7.99
C LEU A 307 19.85 23.63 6.89
N GLN A 308 21.17 23.70 6.75
CA GLN A 308 21.82 24.42 5.67
C GLN A 308 21.58 23.70 4.33
N ARG A 309 21.29 24.47 3.27
CA ARG A 309 21.14 24.01 1.89
C ARG A 309 22.20 22.98 1.52
N SER A 310 21.77 21.76 1.24
CA SER A 310 22.65 20.76 0.63
C SER A 310 22.86 21.13 -0.84
N ARG A 311 24.09 20.97 -1.35
CA ARG A 311 24.30 21.03 -2.80
C ARG A 311 23.64 19.78 -3.39
N ARG A 312 22.49 19.94 -4.07
CA ARG A 312 21.77 18.84 -4.74
C ARG A 312 22.76 18.02 -5.57
N GLY A 313 22.98 16.76 -5.17
CA GLY A 313 23.68 15.78 -6.00
C GLY A 313 22.81 15.45 -7.21
N LEU A 314 23.44 15.22 -8.36
CA LEU A 314 22.71 14.73 -9.55
C LEU A 314 22.33 13.25 -9.33
N MET A 315 21.12 12.99 -8.86
CA MET A 315 20.39 11.80 -9.32
C MET A 315 19.58 12.20 -10.55
N LEU A 316 19.60 11.35 -11.58
CA LEU A 316 18.79 11.50 -12.78
C LEU A 316 17.85 10.28 -12.90
N PRO A 317 16.54 10.48 -13.10
CA PRO A 317 15.84 11.77 -13.03
C PRO A 317 15.96 12.42 -11.64
N ALA A 318 15.72 13.73 -11.56
CA ALA A 318 15.93 14.51 -10.35
C ALA A 318 15.01 14.03 -9.22
N TYR A 319 15.52 13.16 -8.35
CA TYR A 319 14.89 12.82 -7.08
C TYR A 319 14.71 14.11 -6.24
N ASP A 320 13.47 14.39 -5.84
CA ASP A 320 13.16 15.46 -4.91
C ASP A 320 12.72 14.83 -3.57
N PRO A 321 13.55 14.89 -2.52
CA PRO A 321 13.22 14.29 -1.22
C PRO A 321 12.05 14.98 -0.51
N CYS A 322 11.54 16.10 -1.02
CA CYS A 322 10.48 16.89 -0.40
C CYS A 322 9.08 16.64 -0.99
N THR A 323 8.90 15.60 -1.79
CA THR A 323 7.62 15.24 -2.43
C THR A 323 6.46 15.12 -1.44
N ALA A 324 6.71 14.56 -0.26
CA ALA A 324 5.73 14.48 0.84
C ALA A 324 5.13 15.82 1.25
N TRP A 325 5.93 16.89 1.25
CA TRP A 325 5.40 18.22 1.53
C TRP A 325 4.49 18.73 0.43
N TYR A 326 4.80 18.42 -0.83
CA TYR A 326 3.96 18.81 -1.96
C TYR A 326 2.62 18.07 -1.93
N ALA A 327 2.60 16.81 -1.49
CA ALA A 327 1.37 16.03 -1.33
C ALA A 327 0.48 16.62 -0.24
N ILE A 328 1.07 16.99 0.90
CA ILE A 328 0.36 17.69 1.99
C ILE A 328 -0.23 19.01 1.51
N ASP A 329 0.57 19.83 0.80
CA ASP A 329 0.14 21.13 0.28
C ASP A 329 -1.01 20.96 -0.74
N PHE A 330 -0.97 19.92 -1.58
CA PHE A 330 -1.95 19.66 -2.62
C PHE A 330 -3.28 19.10 -2.07
N LEU A 331 -3.22 18.06 -1.24
CA LEU A 331 -4.38 17.33 -0.72
C LEU A 331 -5.16 18.12 0.35
N ASN A 332 -4.57 19.14 0.96
CA ASN A 332 -5.29 20.02 1.88
C ASN A 332 -6.11 21.14 1.20
N LYS A 333 -6.14 21.20 -0.14
CA LYS A 333 -6.94 22.22 -0.84
C LYS A 333 -8.38 21.78 -1.03
N ASN A 334 -9.30 22.69 -0.72
CA ASN A 334 -10.73 22.46 -0.88
C ASN A 334 -11.11 22.06 -2.30
N ASN A 335 -10.56 22.73 -3.33
CA ASN A 335 -10.88 22.38 -4.72
C ASN A 335 -10.36 20.99 -5.12
N VAL A 336 -9.24 20.54 -4.53
CA VAL A 336 -8.72 19.18 -4.75
C VAL A 336 -9.62 18.17 -4.05
N GLN A 337 -9.95 18.40 -2.78
CA GLN A 337 -10.87 17.58 -1.99
C GLN A 337 -12.24 17.43 -2.68
N GLU A 338 -12.81 18.54 -3.16
CA GLU A 338 -14.03 18.53 -3.96
C GLU A 338 -13.90 17.69 -5.24
N ALA A 339 -12.79 17.85 -5.98
CA ALA A 339 -12.58 17.16 -7.26
C ALA A 339 -12.45 15.64 -7.12
N ILE A 340 -11.80 15.18 -6.04
CA ILE A 340 -11.60 13.75 -5.76
C ILE A 340 -12.69 13.15 -4.87
N HIS A 341 -13.70 13.95 -4.50
CA HIS A 341 -14.79 13.58 -3.59
C HIS A 341 -14.32 13.19 -2.17
N ALA A 342 -13.18 13.72 -1.74
CA ALA A 342 -12.67 13.57 -0.38
C ALA A 342 -13.20 14.70 0.52
N ASN A 343 -13.62 14.38 1.75
CA ASN A 343 -14.05 15.33 2.77
C ASN A 343 -15.08 16.41 2.32
N VAL A 344 -15.89 16.13 1.30
CA VAL A 344 -16.89 17.08 0.76
C VAL A 344 -17.97 17.50 1.77
N SER A 345 -18.25 16.64 2.76
CA SER A 345 -19.21 16.93 3.84
C SER A 345 -18.60 17.74 4.99
N GLY A 346 -17.27 17.88 5.04
CA GLY A 346 -16.56 18.46 6.18
C GLY A 346 -16.61 17.60 7.45
N ILE A 347 -16.95 16.31 7.34
CA ILE A 347 -17.01 15.39 8.48
C ILE A 347 -15.62 15.14 9.09
N ILE A 348 -14.56 15.26 8.27
CA ILE A 348 -13.18 15.12 8.70
C ILE A 348 -12.71 16.48 9.22
N GLY A 349 -12.63 16.59 10.55
CA GLY A 349 -12.26 17.82 11.24
C GLY A 349 -10.75 18.07 11.40
N TYR A 350 -9.92 17.25 10.77
CA TYR A 350 -8.46 17.34 10.82
C TYR A 350 -7.88 17.53 9.40
N PRO A 351 -6.71 18.20 9.26
CA PRO A 351 -6.04 18.31 7.96
C PRO A 351 -5.54 16.95 7.50
N TRP A 352 -5.50 16.75 6.18
CA TRP A 352 -4.85 15.58 5.60
C TRP A 352 -3.34 15.62 5.92
N ALA A 353 -2.78 14.48 6.30
CA ALA A 353 -1.36 14.30 6.58
C ALA A 353 -0.84 13.04 5.88
N MET A 354 0.47 12.98 5.64
CA MET A 354 1.10 11.83 4.99
C MET A 354 0.92 10.56 5.84
N CYS A 355 1.32 10.63 7.10
CA CYS A 355 1.09 9.58 8.08
C CYS A 355 0.30 10.12 9.28
N ASN A 356 -0.64 9.31 9.78
CA ASN A 356 -1.29 9.58 11.05
C ASN A 356 -0.40 9.07 12.19
N MET A 357 0.36 9.98 12.80
CA MET A 357 1.31 9.63 13.85
C MET A 357 0.64 9.16 15.15
N ASP A 358 -0.61 9.56 15.41
CA ASP A 358 -1.35 9.03 16.56
C ASP A 358 -1.66 7.54 16.38
N ILE A 359 -2.02 7.11 15.15
CA ILE A 359 -2.16 5.70 14.80
C ILE A 359 -0.82 4.98 14.90
N TYR A 360 0.24 5.57 14.32
CA TYR A 360 1.58 4.98 14.33
C TYR A 360 2.05 4.65 15.76
N TYR A 361 1.95 5.61 16.68
CA TYR A 361 2.42 5.43 18.07
C TYR A 361 1.48 4.58 18.93
N ASN A 362 0.18 4.55 18.64
CA ASN A 362 -0.82 3.80 19.42
C ASN A 362 -1.23 2.45 18.79
N TRP A 363 -0.54 2.00 17.73
CA TRP A 363 -0.83 0.75 17.01
C TRP A 363 -0.96 -0.43 17.98
N THR A 364 -2.11 -1.06 18.17
CA THR A 364 -2.34 -1.95 19.33
C THR A 364 -1.73 -3.33 19.18
N THR A 365 -1.72 -3.87 17.96
CA THR A 365 -1.45 -5.28 17.71
C THR A 365 -0.40 -5.41 16.61
N VAL A 366 0.77 -5.94 16.97
CA VAL A 366 1.79 -6.43 16.02
C VAL A 366 1.75 -7.95 16.08
N THR A 367 0.61 -8.52 15.67
CA THR A 367 0.44 -9.97 15.59
C THR A 367 -0.25 -10.33 14.29
N PRO A 368 0.30 -11.28 13.51
CA PRO A 368 1.51 -12.04 13.82
C PRO A 368 2.80 -11.22 13.75
N ILE A 369 3.79 -11.53 14.60
CA ILE A 369 5.14 -10.93 14.55
C ILE A 369 5.91 -11.36 13.29
N SER A 370 5.43 -12.42 12.63
CA SER A 370 6.00 -12.91 11.38
C SER A 370 4.93 -13.34 10.40
N MET A 371 5.05 -12.86 9.17
CA MET A 371 4.20 -13.25 8.06
C MET A 371 4.64 -14.56 7.40
N ILE A 372 5.79 -15.14 7.78
CA ILE A 372 6.32 -16.37 7.17
C ILE A 372 5.26 -17.49 7.06
N PRO A 373 4.45 -17.80 8.10
CA PRO A 373 3.41 -18.82 7.98
C PRO A 373 2.36 -18.52 6.91
N ILE A 374 1.98 -17.25 6.77
CA ILE A 374 1.01 -16.81 5.75
C ILE A 374 1.64 -16.92 4.35
N TYR A 375 2.89 -16.48 4.18
CA TYR A 375 3.61 -16.71 2.92
C TYR A 375 3.67 -18.20 2.56
N GLN A 376 3.97 -19.07 3.53
CA GLN A 376 4.03 -20.52 3.32
C GLN A 376 2.68 -21.10 2.87
N GLU A 377 1.60 -20.69 3.52
CA GLU A 377 0.24 -21.09 3.15
C GLU A 377 -0.12 -20.66 1.73
N LEU A 378 0.05 -19.37 1.41
CA LEU A 378 -0.38 -18.79 0.14
C LEU A 378 0.47 -19.28 -1.05
N ILE A 379 1.77 -19.49 -0.85
CA ILE A 379 2.63 -20.13 -1.84
C ILE A 379 2.21 -21.60 -2.04
N GLY A 380 1.91 -22.32 -0.95
CA GLY A 380 1.40 -23.69 -1.00
C GLY A 380 0.06 -23.82 -1.72
N ALA A 381 -0.75 -22.76 -1.71
CA ALA A 381 -1.99 -22.65 -2.47
C ALA A 381 -1.78 -22.35 -3.97
N GLY A 382 -0.54 -22.13 -4.42
CA GLY A 382 -0.21 -21.83 -5.81
C GLY A 382 -0.42 -20.37 -6.22
N LEU A 383 -0.54 -19.45 -5.27
CA LEU A 383 -0.64 -18.02 -5.56
C LEU A 383 0.71 -17.47 -6.03
N LYS A 384 0.65 -16.48 -6.93
CA LYS A 384 1.85 -15.80 -7.43
C LYS A 384 2.38 -14.84 -6.35
N VAL A 385 3.54 -15.13 -5.77
CA VAL A 385 4.13 -14.29 -4.72
C VAL A 385 5.46 -13.71 -5.16
N TRP A 386 5.58 -12.39 -5.11
CA TRP A 386 6.82 -11.69 -5.38
C TRP A 386 7.17 -10.76 -4.23
N VAL A 387 8.47 -10.68 -3.94
CA VAL A 387 9.01 -9.72 -2.98
C VAL A 387 10.09 -8.93 -3.69
N PHE A 388 10.17 -7.63 -3.43
CA PHE A 388 11.24 -6.80 -3.96
C PHE A 388 11.85 -5.87 -2.93
N SER A 389 13.09 -5.42 -3.17
CA SER A 389 13.76 -4.45 -2.30
C SER A 389 14.65 -3.51 -3.09
N GLY A 390 14.59 -2.21 -2.79
CA GLY A 390 15.66 -1.28 -3.15
C GLY A 390 16.94 -1.59 -2.37
N ASP A 391 18.10 -1.56 -3.03
CA ASP A 391 19.37 -1.92 -2.40
C ASP A 391 20.03 -0.80 -1.57
N THR A 392 19.45 0.40 -1.56
CA THR A 392 19.91 1.56 -0.77
C THR A 392 18.99 1.91 0.40
N ASP A 393 17.90 1.16 0.58
CA ASP A 393 16.98 1.31 1.72
C ASP A 393 17.69 0.93 3.02
N SER A 394 17.60 1.77 4.05
CA SER A 394 18.08 1.46 5.40
C SER A 394 16.99 1.25 6.44
N ALA A 395 15.72 1.52 6.09
CA ALA A 395 14.56 1.29 6.95
C ALA A 395 14.15 -0.18 6.96
N VAL A 396 14.00 -0.80 5.79
CA VAL A 396 13.75 -2.24 5.62
C VAL A 396 14.70 -2.80 4.56
N PRO A 397 16.01 -2.88 4.87
CA PRO A 397 17.04 -3.17 3.89
C PRO A 397 16.91 -4.56 3.28
N LEU A 398 17.50 -4.74 2.10
CA LEU A 398 17.54 -6.04 1.40
C LEU A 398 18.09 -7.20 2.25
N SER A 399 18.92 -6.92 3.26
CA SER A 399 19.44 -7.90 4.21
C SER A 399 18.36 -8.44 5.14
N SER A 400 17.40 -7.61 5.54
CA SER A 400 16.21 -7.98 6.32
C SER A 400 15.35 -8.96 5.53
N THR A 401 14.97 -8.56 4.31
CA THR A 401 14.21 -9.39 3.38
C THR A 401 14.87 -10.74 3.14
N ARG A 402 16.19 -10.78 2.88
CA ARG A 402 16.92 -12.03 2.63
C ARG A 402 16.87 -13.00 3.81
N LEU A 403 17.01 -12.51 5.04
CA LEU A 403 16.93 -13.34 6.23
C LEU A 403 15.51 -13.91 6.40
N SER A 404 14.50 -13.09 6.18
CA SER A 404 13.09 -13.50 6.23
C SER A 404 12.75 -14.56 5.17
N LEU A 405 13.25 -14.41 3.94
CA LEU A 405 13.07 -15.39 2.86
C LEU A 405 13.82 -16.71 3.12
N ASP A 406 15.06 -16.65 3.62
CA ASP A 406 15.82 -17.85 3.99
C ASP A 406 15.10 -18.67 5.07
N ALA A 407 14.53 -17.98 6.07
CA ALA A 407 13.76 -18.61 7.13
C ALA A 407 12.45 -19.27 6.66
N MET A 408 11.93 -18.95 5.46
CA MET A 408 10.77 -19.64 4.89
C MET A 408 11.09 -21.09 4.48
N GLY A 409 12.35 -21.40 4.19
CA GLY A 409 12.81 -22.76 3.90
C GLY A 409 12.40 -23.30 2.51
N PHE A 410 12.01 -22.44 1.57
CA PHE A 410 11.69 -22.87 0.21
C PHE A 410 12.94 -23.28 -0.58
N PRO A 411 12.87 -24.35 -1.39
CA PRO A 411 13.97 -24.72 -2.28
C PRO A 411 14.29 -23.62 -3.29
N VAL A 412 15.58 -23.39 -3.51
CA VAL A 412 16.06 -22.48 -4.55
C VAL A 412 15.91 -23.15 -5.92
N LYS A 413 15.13 -22.52 -6.80
CA LYS A 413 14.94 -22.92 -8.19
C LYS A 413 16.01 -22.30 -9.10
N THR A 414 16.26 -21.00 -8.95
CA THR A 414 17.33 -20.27 -9.64
C THR A 414 18.13 -19.45 -8.63
N SER A 415 19.43 -19.73 -8.52
CA SER A 415 20.34 -19.01 -7.63
C SER A 415 20.53 -17.55 -8.07
N TRP A 416 20.95 -16.69 -7.14
CA TRP A 416 21.13 -15.25 -7.32
C TRP A 416 21.81 -14.85 -8.64
N TYR A 417 21.13 -14.09 -9.48
CA TYR A 417 21.63 -13.63 -10.78
C TYR A 417 21.36 -12.15 -11.04
N PRO A 418 22.19 -11.45 -11.83
CA PRO A 418 21.91 -10.09 -12.27
C PRO A 418 20.85 -10.06 -13.36
N TRP A 419 19.89 -9.15 -13.26
CA TRP A 419 18.89 -8.92 -14.30
C TRP A 419 19.11 -7.63 -15.08
N TYR A 420 18.56 -7.61 -16.29
CA TYR A 420 18.73 -6.53 -17.28
C TYR A 420 17.39 -6.17 -17.92
N MET A 421 17.16 -4.88 -18.20
CA MET A 421 15.93 -4.40 -18.85
C MET A 421 15.81 -4.86 -20.31
N GLU A 422 16.95 -5.06 -20.99
CA GLU A 422 17.00 -5.47 -22.39
C GLU A 422 18.20 -6.41 -22.67
N PRO A 423 18.14 -7.25 -23.72
CA PRO A 423 19.19 -8.23 -24.02
C PRO A 423 20.61 -7.64 -24.18
N ASN A 424 20.71 -6.44 -24.75
CA ASN A 424 21.98 -5.76 -25.03
C ASN A 424 22.35 -4.74 -23.95
N ALA A 425 21.58 -4.62 -22.87
CA ALA A 425 21.86 -3.65 -21.80
C ALA A 425 23.23 -3.94 -21.17
N THR A 426 24.04 -2.90 -21.02
CA THR A 426 25.35 -2.99 -20.36
C THR A 426 25.25 -2.84 -18.85
N GLU A 427 24.18 -2.22 -18.36
CA GLU A 427 23.97 -1.94 -16.95
C GLU A 427 22.99 -2.93 -16.32
N VAL A 428 23.37 -3.42 -15.14
CA VAL A 428 22.51 -4.24 -14.28
C VAL A 428 21.39 -3.37 -13.71
N GLY A 429 20.15 -3.83 -13.87
CA GLY A 429 18.97 -3.22 -13.23
C GLY A 429 18.82 -3.63 -11.76
N GLY A 430 19.36 -4.80 -11.41
CA GLY A 430 19.42 -5.32 -10.05
C GLY A 430 19.70 -6.83 -10.06
N TRP A 431 19.27 -7.54 -9.03
CA TRP A 431 19.47 -8.99 -8.94
C TRP A 431 18.16 -9.71 -8.64
N SER A 432 18.08 -10.98 -8.99
CA SER A 432 16.91 -11.80 -8.71
C SER A 432 17.31 -13.20 -8.27
N MET A 433 16.41 -13.83 -7.52
CA MET A 433 16.53 -15.20 -7.04
C MET A 433 15.15 -15.82 -7.01
N GLU A 434 15.06 -17.05 -7.50
CA GLU A 434 13.79 -17.77 -7.63
C GLU A 434 13.78 -18.94 -6.65
N TYR A 435 12.73 -19.00 -5.84
CA TYR A 435 12.38 -20.13 -5.00
C TYR A 435 11.19 -20.87 -5.63
N GLU A 436 10.90 -22.09 -5.16
CA GLU A 436 9.66 -22.78 -5.53
C GLU A 436 8.44 -21.97 -5.04
N GLY A 437 7.82 -21.21 -5.95
CA GLY A 437 6.59 -20.43 -5.71
C GLY A 437 6.78 -18.97 -5.28
N LEU A 438 8.02 -18.49 -5.11
CA LEU A 438 8.32 -17.08 -4.80
C LEU A 438 9.49 -16.56 -5.63
N ILE A 439 9.37 -15.34 -6.14
CA ILE A 439 10.47 -14.63 -6.80
C ILE A 439 10.89 -13.42 -5.96
N TYR A 440 12.18 -13.31 -5.68
CA TYR A 440 12.77 -12.15 -5.04
C TYR A 440 13.55 -11.31 -6.04
N VAL A 441 13.37 -9.99 -6.01
CA VAL A 441 14.03 -9.04 -6.91
C VAL A 441 14.62 -7.88 -6.10
N THR A 442 15.87 -7.52 -6.35
CA THR A 442 16.41 -6.23 -5.92
C THR A 442 16.46 -5.25 -7.07
N VAL A 443 16.29 -3.96 -6.77
CA VAL A 443 16.41 -2.86 -7.73
C VAL A 443 17.62 -2.02 -7.35
N ARG A 444 18.58 -1.94 -8.27
CA ARG A 444 19.87 -1.30 -8.02
C ARG A 444 19.73 0.21 -7.94
N GLY A 445 20.26 0.79 -6.86
CA GLY A 445 20.23 2.21 -6.59
C GLY A 445 18.83 2.75 -6.29
N ALA A 446 17.91 1.90 -5.84
CA ALA A 446 16.61 2.29 -5.32
C ALA A 446 16.61 2.23 -3.79
N GLY A 447 15.90 3.17 -3.17
CA GLY A 447 15.62 3.21 -1.74
C GLY A 447 14.38 2.41 -1.35
N HIS A 448 13.76 2.83 -0.25
CA HIS A 448 12.54 2.28 0.33
C HIS A 448 11.38 2.30 -0.68
N GLU A 449 11.10 3.49 -1.20
CA GLU A 449 10.09 3.74 -2.24
C GLU A 449 10.70 3.48 -3.62
N VAL A 450 10.79 2.21 -4.01
CA VAL A 450 11.45 1.80 -5.27
C VAL A 450 10.87 2.53 -6.51
N PRO A 451 9.55 2.68 -6.67
CA PRO A 451 8.98 3.38 -7.82
C PRO A 451 9.29 4.88 -7.84
N LEU A 452 9.58 5.51 -6.70
CA LEU A 452 10.05 6.89 -6.64
C LEU A 452 11.51 7.00 -7.12
N HIS A 453 12.40 6.13 -6.62
CA HIS A 453 13.84 6.21 -6.89
C HIS A 453 14.24 5.69 -8.28
N ARG A 454 13.58 4.62 -8.74
CA ARG A 454 13.88 3.89 -9.99
C ARG A 454 12.59 3.56 -10.74
N PRO A 455 11.86 4.58 -11.24
CA PRO A 455 10.51 4.42 -11.78
C PRO A 455 10.44 3.48 -12.99
N GLU A 456 11.39 3.60 -13.92
CA GLU A 456 11.46 2.73 -15.11
C GLU A 456 11.67 1.25 -14.73
N GLN A 457 12.62 0.99 -13.83
CA GLN A 457 12.92 -0.35 -13.32
C GLN A 457 11.72 -0.92 -12.54
N ALA A 458 11.04 -0.10 -11.74
CA ALA A 458 9.88 -0.50 -10.97
C ALA A 458 8.70 -0.90 -11.87
N LEU A 459 8.41 -0.12 -12.92
CA LEU A 459 7.38 -0.49 -13.90
C LEU A 459 7.74 -1.78 -14.63
N PHE A 460 9.01 -1.96 -15.00
CA PHE A 460 9.45 -3.20 -15.65
C PHE A 460 9.31 -4.43 -14.74
N LEU A 461 9.73 -4.32 -13.48
CA LEU A 461 9.49 -5.36 -12.47
C LEU A 461 8.00 -5.69 -12.36
N PHE A 462 7.13 -4.67 -12.28
CA PHE A 462 5.69 -4.88 -12.19
C PHE A 462 5.12 -5.57 -13.44
N LYS A 463 5.60 -5.23 -14.64
CA LYS A 463 5.25 -5.94 -15.89
C LYS A 463 5.62 -7.43 -15.82
N GLN A 464 6.83 -7.74 -15.36
CA GLN A 464 7.29 -9.14 -15.21
C GLN A 464 6.44 -9.91 -14.19
N PHE A 465 6.08 -9.28 -13.06
CA PHE A 465 5.16 -9.85 -12.09
C PHE A 465 3.79 -10.19 -12.71
N LEU A 466 3.17 -9.26 -13.44
CA LEU A 466 1.88 -9.51 -14.08
C LEU A 466 1.95 -10.65 -15.10
N LEU A 467 3.02 -10.69 -15.91
CA LEU A 467 3.28 -11.77 -16.87
C LEU A 467 3.57 -13.12 -16.18
N GLY A 468 4.09 -13.11 -14.95
CA GLY A 468 4.58 -14.31 -14.28
C GLY A 468 5.90 -14.82 -14.86
N GLU A 469 6.68 -13.94 -15.49
CA GLU A 469 7.98 -14.24 -16.08
C GLU A 469 9.09 -13.83 -15.12
N PRO A 470 10.16 -14.63 -14.96
CA PRO A 470 11.30 -14.26 -14.14
C PRO A 470 12.06 -13.08 -14.77
N MET A 471 12.80 -12.33 -13.94
CA MET A 471 13.56 -11.18 -14.42
C MET A 471 14.60 -11.62 -15.48
N PRO A 472 14.83 -10.86 -16.57
CA PRO A 472 15.68 -11.32 -17.66
C PRO A 472 17.16 -11.41 -17.27
N ALA A 473 17.75 -12.60 -17.44
CA ALA A 473 19.18 -12.85 -17.30
C ALA A 473 19.87 -12.91 -18.66
N LYS A 474 21.16 -12.50 -18.73
CA LYS A 474 22.00 -12.71 -19.93
C LYS A 474 22.34 -14.17 -20.15
N GLU A 475 22.62 -14.91 -19.08
CA GLU A 475 22.91 -16.34 -19.14
C GLU A 475 21.66 -17.13 -18.71
N LYS A 476 21.09 -17.90 -19.64
CA LYS A 476 19.84 -18.66 -19.45
C LYS A 476 20.02 -20.04 -18.79
N ASN A 477 21.25 -20.45 -18.47
CA ASN A 477 21.51 -21.79 -17.93
C ASN A 477 21.49 -21.76 -16.40
N ALA A 478 20.36 -22.16 -15.81
CA ALA A 478 20.21 -22.37 -14.37
C ALA A 478 21.27 -23.34 -13.77
N SER A 479 21.76 -24.29 -14.58
CA SER A 479 22.82 -25.24 -14.21
C SER A 479 24.24 -24.65 -14.18
N ALA A 480 24.44 -23.40 -14.63
CA ALA A 480 25.70 -22.66 -14.47
C ALA A 480 25.71 -21.72 -13.25
N ILE A 481 24.53 -21.45 -12.66
CA ILE A 481 24.33 -20.46 -11.58
C ILE A 481 24.18 -21.14 -10.21
N LEU A 482 23.77 -22.41 -10.18
CA LEU A 482 23.79 -23.22 -8.97
C LEU A 482 25.23 -23.69 -8.70
N LEU A 483 25.88 -23.12 -7.68
CA LEU A 483 27.00 -23.82 -7.04
C LEU A 483 26.49 -25.21 -6.61
N PRO A 484 27.28 -26.29 -6.78
CA PRO A 484 26.92 -27.61 -6.24
C PRO A 484 26.45 -27.44 -4.79
N SER A 485 25.38 -28.12 -4.41
CA SER A 485 24.82 -28.06 -3.05
C SER A 485 25.78 -28.70 -2.04
N GLU A 486 26.91 -28.06 -1.78
CA GLU A 486 27.66 -28.30 -0.57
C GLU A 486 26.90 -27.59 0.54
N LYS A 487 26.45 -28.36 1.53
CA LYS A 487 25.86 -27.82 2.76
C LYS A 487 26.77 -26.71 3.27
N ALA A 488 26.37 -25.46 3.08
CA ALA A 488 27.07 -24.34 3.65
C ALA A 488 27.06 -24.52 5.19
N PRO A 489 28.18 -24.33 5.89
CA PRO A 489 28.18 -24.36 7.34
C PRO A 489 27.27 -23.25 7.86
N SER A 490 26.37 -23.61 8.78
CA SER A 490 25.54 -22.64 9.50
C SER A 490 26.46 -21.63 10.21
N TYR A 491 26.35 -20.34 9.87
CA TYR A 491 26.99 -19.25 10.58
C TYR A 491 26.06 -18.64 11.63
#